data_AF-A0A0J7JY67-F1
#
_entry.id   AF-A0A0J7JY67-F1
#
_cell.length_a   1.000
_cell.length_b   1.000
_cell.length_c   1.000
_cell.angle_alpha   90.00
_cell.angle_beta   90.00
_cell.angle_gamma   90.00
#
_symmetry.space_group_name_H-M   'P 1'
#
loop_
_entity.id
_entity.type
_entity.pdbx_description
1 polymer ?
#
loop_
_entity_poly.entity_id
_entity_poly.type
_entity_poly.pdbx_seq_one_letter_code
_entity_poly.pdbx_strand_id
1 'polypeptide(L)'
;MPDAIKLDNCFANKNQSMYLGNAMHRTHVKVTEEDTIAGAVTVIYTGQETSPSAKLVDVNHNYPFVWLIYDELRGNVLFVGALNKFAKLVP
;
A
#
# COMPACT_ATOMS: atom_id res chain seq x y z
N MET A 1 -17.55 -8.91 -16.61
CA MET A 1 -17.53 -8.29 -15.27
C MET A 1 -17.49 -6.79 -15.46
N PRO A 2 -18.50 -6.04 -14.99
CA PRO A 2 -18.67 -4.62 -15.32
C PRO A 2 -17.53 -3.71 -14.82
N ASP A 3 -16.74 -4.14 -13.83
CA ASP A 3 -15.67 -3.31 -13.23
C ASP A 3 -14.25 -3.66 -13.72
N ALA A 4 -14.11 -4.54 -14.71
CA ALA A 4 -12.81 -5.00 -15.17
C ALA A 4 -12.12 -3.99 -16.11
N ILE A 5 -10.85 -3.67 -15.83
CA ILE A 5 -10.02 -2.75 -16.63
C ILE A 5 -9.53 -3.48 -17.88
N LYS A 6 -9.86 -2.94 -19.06
CA LYS A 6 -9.45 -3.49 -20.36
C LYS A 6 -7.98 -3.16 -20.67
N LEU A 7 -7.19 -4.18 -21.01
CA LEU A 7 -5.72 -4.08 -21.19
C LEU A 7 -5.25 -4.23 -22.64
N ASP A 8 -6.14 -4.23 -23.63
CA ASP A 8 -5.80 -4.50 -25.05
C ASP A 8 -4.69 -3.60 -25.63
N ASN A 9 -4.48 -2.40 -25.06
CA ASN A 9 -3.44 -1.45 -25.48
C ASN A 9 -2.15 -1.54 -24.65
N CYS A 10 -2.12 -2.34 -23.58
CA CYS A 10 -0.95 -2.52 -22.73
C CYS A 10 0.01 -3.60 -23.25
N PHE A 11 -0.46 -4.48 -24.14
CA PHE A 11 0.32 -5.60 -24.67
C PHE A 11 0.56 -5.45 -26.17
N ALA A 12 1.72 -5.92 -26.64
CA ALA A 12 2.08 -5.86 -28.05
C ALA A 12 1.16 -6.72 -28.94
N ASN A 13 0.50 -7.73 -28.36
CA ASN A 13 -0.40 -8.62 -29.08
C ASN A 13 -1.86 -8.18 -28.92
N LYS A 14 -2.37 -7.45 -29.93
CA LYS A 14 -3.71 -6.84 -29.93
C LYS A 14 -4.85 -7.84 -30.26
N ASN A 15 -4.53 -9.10 -30.53
CA ASN A 15 -5.50 -10.09 -30.99
C ASN A 15 -6.18 -10.85 -29.83
N GLN A 16 -5.86 -10.53 -28.58
CA GLN A 16 -6.48 -11.13 -27.39
C GLN A 16 -7.04 -10.04 -26.48
N SER A 17 -8.36 -10.06 -26.27
CA SER A 17 -9.00 -9.18 -25.30
C SER A 17 -8.59 -9.58 -23.89
N MET A 18 -7.87 -8.71 -23.19
CA MET A 18 -7.40 -8.96 -21.83
C MET A 18 -8.06 -7.99 -20.85
N TYR A 19 -8.41 -8.52 -19.68
CA TYR A 19 -9.08 -7.76 -18.64
C TYR A 19 -8.39 -8.01 -17.31
N LEU A 20 -8.04 -6.92 -16.62
CA LEU A 20 -7.69 -6.95 -15.21
C LEU A 20 -8.97 -6.84 -14.40
N GLY A 21 -9.19 -7.74 -13.45
CA GLY A 21 -10.28 -7.62 -12.49
C GLY A 21 -9.96 -6.52 -11.48
N ASN A 22 -9.62 -6.93 -10.26
CA ASN A 22 -9.26 -6.03 -9.17
C ASN A 22 -7.79 -6.18 -8.80
N ALA A 23 -7.17 -5.09 -8.38
CA ALA A 23 -5.86 -5.10 -7.75
C ALA A 23 -5.97 -4.41 -6.39
N MET A 24 -5.37 -5.03 -5.37
CA MET A 24 -5.29 -4.46 -4.03
C MET A 24 -3.84 -4.40 -3.59
N HIS A 25 -3.44 -3.25 -3.06
CA HIS A 25 -2.20 -3.07 -2.34
C HIS A 25 -2.53 -2.63 -0.91
N ARG A 26 -2.03 -3.37 0.08
CA ARG A 26 -2.19 -3.03 1.49
C ARG A 26 -0.84 -3.03 2.18
N THR A 27 -0.62 -2.01 3.00
CA THR A 27 0.60 -1.82 3.78
C THR A 27 0.27 -1.74 5.26
N HIS A 28 1.17 -2.23 6.10
CA HIS A 28 1.16 -2.02 7.54
C HIS A 28 2.56 -1.59 7.98
N VAL A 29 2.63 -0.47 8.69
CA VAL A 29 3.86 0.06 9.25
C VAL A 29 3.63 0.36 10.72
N LYS A 30 4.49 -0.21 11.56
CA LYS A 30 4.55 0.00 13.00
C LYS A 30 5.93 0.54 13.33
N VAL A 31 5.96 1.69 13.98
CA VAL A 31 7.17 2.31 14.48
C VAL A 31 7.08 2.29 16.01
N THR A 32 8.12 1.80 16.67
CA THR A 32 8.30 1.88 18.13
C THR A 32 9.64 2.55 18.44
N GLU A 33 9.93 2.74 19.73
CA GLU A 33 11.25 3.25 20.16
C GLU A 33 12.38 2.25 19.89
N GLU A 34 12.08 0.95 19.88
CA GLU A 34 13.08 -0.11 19.75
C GLU A 34 13.24 -0.59 18.30
N ASP A 35 12.14 -0.59 17.55
CA ASP A 35 12.09 -1.20 16.23
C ASP A 35 11.11 -0.52 15.26
N THR A 36 11.29 -0.83 13.97
CA THR A 36 10.32 -0.52 12.92
C THR A 36 9.99 -1.80 12.17
N ILE A 37 8.70 -2.15 12.15
CA ILE A 37 8.17 -3.30 11.43
C ILE A 37 7.29 -2.77 10.29
N ALA A 38 7.68 -3.08 9.06
CA ALA A 38 6.92 -2.72 7.87
C ALA A 38 6.66 -3.96 7.00
N GLY A 39 5.41 -4.09 6.53
CA GLY A 39 4.99 -5.17 5.65
C GLY A 39 3.98 -4.68 4.62
N ALA A 40 4.02 -5.26 3.42
CA ALA A 40 3.09 -4.97 2.34
C ALA A 40 2.60 -6.27 1.70
N VAL A 41 1.36 -6.26 1.24
CA VAL A 41 0.74 -7.33 0.47
C VAL A 41 0.12 -6.73 -0.78
N THR A 42 0.52 -7.24 -1.94
CA THR A 42 -0.09 -6.91 -3.23
C THR A 42 -0.79 -8.15 -3.74
N VAL A 43 -2.08 -8.02 -4.07
CA VAL A 43 -2.86 -9.13 -4.63
C VAL A 43 -3.61 -8.67 -5.87
N ILE A 44 -3.56 -9.49 -6.91
CA ILE A 44 -4.26 -9.30 -8.17
C ILE A 44 -5.34 -10.38 -8.24
N TYR A 45 -6.60 -9.97 -8.39
CA TYR A 45 -7.76 -10.85 -8.38
C TYR A 45 -8.56 -10.73 -9.67
N THR A 46 -9.14 -11.85 -10.09
CA THR A 46 -10.12 -11.92 -11.18
C THR A 46 -11.58 -11.98 -10.66
N GLY A 47 -11.80 -11.73 -9.36
CA GLY A 47 -13.11 -11.75 -8.67
C GLY A 47 -13.22 -10.71 -7.55
N GLN A 48 -14.31 -10.76 -6.75
CA GLN A 48 -14.63 -9.74 -5.74
C GLN A 48 -14.54 -10.29 -4.31
N GLU A 49 -13.66 -9.71 -3.48
CA GLU A 49 -13.54 -9.96 -2.04
C GLU A 49 -12.95 -8.72 -1.34
N THR A 50 -13.17 -8.60 -0.03
CA THR A 50 -12.72 -7.45 0.81
C THR A 50 -11.57 -7.84 1.74
N SER A 51 -10.88 -6.86 2.32
CA SER A 51 -9.61 -7.10 3.03
C SER A 51 -9.51 -6.41 4.41
N PRO A 52 -8.70 -6.95 5.35
CA PRO A 52 -8.73 -6.62 6.79
C PRO A 52 -7.97 -5.35 7.23
N SER A 53 -8.61 -4.47 8.01
CA SER A 53 -8.09 -3.17 8.52
C SER A 53 -6.70 -3.19 9.18
N ALA A 54 -5.88 -2.16 8.91
CA ALA A 54 -4.63 -1.92 9.63
C ALA A 54 -4.90 -1.15 10.94
N LYS A 55 -4.08 -1.39 11.98
CA LYS A 55 -4.06 -0.61 13.23
C LYS A 55 -3.04 0.54 13.14
N LEU A 56 -3.37 1.68 13.73
CA LEU A 56 -2.50 2.86 13.84
C LEU A 56 -1.73 2.82 15.17
N VAL A 57 -0.50 3.32 15.17
CA VAL A 57 0.36 3.46 16.36
C VAL A 57 0.72 4.94 16.56
N ASP A 58 0.86 5.33 17.82
CA ASP A 58 1.14 6.69 18.24
C ASP A 58 2.58 7.10 17.89
N VAL A 59 2.73 8.26 17.27
CA VAL A 59 4.02 8.89 16.98
C VAL A 59 3.91 10.30 17.54
N ASN A 60 4.67 10.60 18.60
CA ASN A 60 4.65 11.88 19.31
C ASN A 60 5.38 13.00 18.53
N HIS A 61 4.90 13.26 17.32
CA HIS A 61 5.30 14.41 16.50
C HIS A 61 4.04 15.22 16.22
N ASN A 62 3.94 16.46 16.71
CA ASN A 62 2.69 17.22 16.65
C ASN A 62 2.44 17.98 15.33
N TYR A 63 3.10 17.59 14.23
CA TYR A 63 2.94 18.25 12.93
C TYR A 63 3.02 17.25 11.77
N PRO A 64 2.29 17.48 10.66
CA PRO A 64 2.30 16.56 9.52
C PRO A 64 3.70 16.36 8.92
N PHE A 65 4.04 15.13 8.57
CA PHE A 65 5.31 14.82 7.89
C PHE A 65 5.16 13.67 6.88
N VAL A 66 6.08 13.65 5.92
CA VAL A 66 6.29 12.53 4.99
C VAL A 66 7.42 11.67 5.54
N TRP A 67 7.30 10.36 5.40
CA TRP A 67 8.33 9.40 5.80
C TRP A 67 8.61 8.40 4.68
N LEU A 68 9.80 7.82 4.70
CA LEU A 68 10.24 6.79 3.78
C LEU A 68 11.10 5.75 4.52
N ILE A 69 10.98 4.49 4.13
CA ILE A 69 11.95 3.43 4.47
C ILE A 69 12.74 3.18 3.20
N TYR A 70 14.04 3.40 3.26
CA TYR A 70 14.91 3.42 2.08
C TYR A 70 16.14 2.53 2.28
N ASP A 71 16.47 1.80 1.22
CA ASP A 71 17.68 1.03 1.11
C ASP A 71 18.78 1.92 0.54
N GLU A 72 19.66 2.42 1.42
CA GLU A 72 20.76 3.32 1.05
C GLU A 72 21.77 2.68 0.10
N LEU A 73 21.98 1.37 0.20
CA LEU A 73 22.96 0.66 -0.62
C LEU A 73 22.45 0.48 -2.05
N ARG A 74 21.15 0.23 -2.21
CA ARG A 74 20.54 -0.05 -3.53
C ARG A 74 19.87 1.16 -4.16
N GLY A 75 19.67 2.24 -3.41
CA GLY A 75 18.98 3.42 -3.90
C GLY A 75 17.46 3.25 -4.04
N ASN A 76 16.85 2.32 -3.29
CA ASN A 76 15.44 1.95 -3.46
C ASN A 76 14.57 2.43 -2.30
N VAL A 77 13.42 3.03 -2.62
CA VAL A 77 12.36 3.29 -1.64
C VAL A 77 11.55 2.02 -1.43
N LEU A 78 11.57 1.47 -0.22
CA LEU A 78 10.83 0.26 0.15
C LEU A 78 9.41 0.59 0.61
N PHE A 79 9.25 1.67 1.36
CA PHE A 79 7.95 2.18 1.82
C PHE A 79 7.96 3.71 1.82
N VAL A 80 6.79 4.31 1.59
CA VAL A 80 6.59 5.76 1.68
C VAL A 80 5.20 6.05 2.22
N GLY A 81 5.06 7.12 3.00
CA GLY A 81 3.76 7.53 3.50
C GLY A 81 3.75 8.96 4.03
N ALA A 82 2.55 9.46 4.30
CA ALA A 82 2.33 10.76 4.93
C ALA A 82 1.51 10.57 6.21
N LEU A 83 2.03 11.06 7.34
CA LEU A 83 1.32 11.08 8.60
C LEU A 83 0.69 12.47 8.78
N ASN A 84 -0.60 12.58 8.46
CA ASN A 84 -1.35 13.84 8.47
C ASN A 84 -2.33 13.96 9.65
N LYS A 85 -2.54 12.88 10.41
CA LYS A 85 -3.45 12.82 11.55
C LYS A 85 -2.83 11.99 12.66
N PHE A 86 -2.78 12.56 13.85
CA PHE A 86 -2.37 11.88 15.08
C PHE A 86 -3.64 11.30 15.71
N ALA A 87 -3.75 9.97 15.73
CA ALA A 87 -4.83 9.34 16.46
C ALA A 87 -4.52 9.48 17.95
N LYS A 88 -5.35 10.24 18.68
CA LYS A 88 -5.38 10.09 20.14
C LYS A 88 -5.88 8.69 20.42
N LEU A 89 -5.03 7.81 20.96
CA LEU A 89 -5.51 6.59 21.58
C LEU A 89 -6.44 7.03 22.72
N VAL A 90 -7.74 6.81 22.54
CA VAL A 90 -8.71 7.00 23.64
C VAL A 90 -8.48 5.84 24.60
N PRO A 91 -8.17 6.10 25.89
CA PRO A 91 -7.92 5.05 26.88
C PRO A 91 -9.13 4.14 27.11
#